data_AF-A0A0Q5E468-F1
#
_entry.id   AF-A0A0Q5E468-F1
#
_cell.length_a   1.000
_cell.length_b   1.000
_cell.length_c   1.000
_cell.angle_alpha   90.00
_cell.angle_beta   90.00
_cell.angle_gamma   90.00
#
_symmetry.space_group_name_H-M   'P 1'
#
loop_
_entity.id
_entity.type
_entity.pdbx_description
1 polymer ?
#
loop_
_entity_poly.entity_id
_entity_poly.type
_entity_poly.pdbx_seq_one_letter_code
_entity_poly.pdbx_strand_id
1 'polypeptide(L)' 'MARWPTKSWRNVVDARLLDILVCPVCKGPLEYDKKAQEMICKGDRLAYPIRDGIPIMWADEARTLQDKAD' A
#
# COMPACT_ATOMS: atom_id res chain seq x y z
N MET A 1 5.65 -29.17 -42.46
CA MET A 1 5.85 -27.70 -42.51
C MET A 1 4.62 -27.01 -41.96
N ALA A 2 4.64 -26.67 -40.67
CA ALA A 2 3.71 -25.75 -40.02
C ALA A 2 4.50 -25.05 -38.91
N ARG A 3 4.97 -23.82 -39.18
CA ARG A 3 5.74 -22.99 -38.25
C ARG A 3 4.78 -22.39 -37.24
N TRP A 4 4.58 -23.06 -36.10
CA TRP A 4 3.92 -22.44 -34.96
C TRP A 4 4.89 -21.43 -34.34
N PRO A 5 4.54 -20.15 -34.17
CA PRO A 5 5.33 -19.26 -33.37
C PRO A 5 5.09 -19.70 -31.93
N THR A 6 6.08 -20.36 -31.32
CA THR A 6 6.12 -20.59 -29.89
C THR A 6 6.27 -19.22 -29.22
N LYS A 7 5.15 -18.48 -29.14
CA LYS A 7 4.93 -17.34 -28.27
C LYS A 7 4.92 -17.90 -26.85
N SER A 8 6.11 -18.29 -26.39
CA SER A 8 6.38 -18.66 -25.02
C SER A 8 6.19 -17.39 -24.20
N TRP A 9 5.06 -17.34 -23.53
CA TRP A 9 4.70 -16.31 -22.57
C TRP A 9 5.84 -16.19 -21.56
N ARG A 10 6.67 -15.15 -21.71
CA ARG A 10 7.61 -14.73 -20.69
C ARG A 10 6.80 -14.17 -19.53
N ASN A 11 6.47 -15.05 -18.58
CA ASN A 11 6.15 -14.68 -17.22
C ASN A 11 7.43 -14.15 -16.55
N VAL A 12 7.83 -12.93 -16.93
CA VAL A 12 8.64 -12.08 -16.06
C VAL A 12 7.63 -11.34 -15.20
N VAL A 13 7.27 -11.93 -14.08
CA VAL A 13 6.77 -11.13 -12.96
C VAL A 13 8.00 -10.40 -12.45
N ASP A 14 8.13 -9.14 -12.87
CA ASP A 14 9.27 -8.27 -12.60
C ASP A 14 9.56 -8.21 -11.09
N ALA A 15 10.81 -8.41 -10.69
CA ALA A 15 11.23 -8.45 -9.29
C ALA A 15 11.00 -7.12 -8.54
N ARG A 16 10.55 -6.06 -9.22
CA ARG A 16 10.12 -4.78 -8.62
C ARG A 16 8.68 -4.78 -8.11
N LEU A 17 7.92 -5.86 -8.30
CA LEU A 17 6.49 -5.92 -7.95
C LEU A 17 6.21 -6.23 -6.47
N LEU A 18 7.24 -6.54 -5.68
CA LEU A 18 7.11 -7.06 -4.30
C LEU A 18 7.42 -6.02 -3.22
N ASP A 19 7.51 -4.76 -3.58
CA ASP A 19 7.86 -3.71 -2.64
C ASP A 19 6.72 -2.70 -2.50
N ILE A 20 6.74 -2.06 -1.34
CA ILE A 20 6.03 -0.82 -1.02
C ILE A 20 4.59 -1.04 -0.54
N LEU A 21 4.44 -1.24 0.77
CA LEU A 21 3.24 -0.86 1.52
C LEU A 21 2.90 0.61 1.19
N VAL A 22 2.06 0.81 0.20
CA VAL A 22 1.54 2.11 -0.24
C VAL A 22 0.12 2.31 0.27
N CYS A 23 -0.30 3.57 0.36
CA CYS A 23 -1.70 3.89 0.68
C CYS A 23 -2.64 3.21 -0.34
N PRO A 24 -3.70 2.51 0.10
CA PRO A 24 -4.64 1.89 -0.83
C PRO A 24 -5.37 2.91 -1.72
N VAL A 25 -5.55 4.14 -1.23
CA VAL A 25 -6.26 5.24 -1.90
C VAL A 25 -5.36 5.99 -2.88
N CYS A 26 -4.38 6.74 -2.41
CA CYS A 26 -3.51 7.55 -3.28
C CYS A 26 -2.31 6.82 -3.89
N LYS A 27 -2.03 5.57 -3.47
CA LYS A 27 -0.80 4.82 -3.82
C LYS A 27 0.51 5.53 -3.43
N GLY A 28 0.41 6.52 -2.54
CA GLY A 28 1.55 7.26 -2.01
C GLY A 28 2.27 6.52 -0.88
N PRO A 29 3.40 7.07 -0.42
CA PRO A 29 4.16 6.51 0.70
C PRO A 29 3.37 6.62 2.01
N LEU A 30 3.54 5.61 2.87
CA LEU A 30 3.01 5.57 4.23
C LEU A 30 4.13 5.80 5.25
N GLU A 31 3.87 6.61 6.26
CA GLU A 31 4.77 6.83 7.38
C GLU A 31 4.34 5.95 8.56
N TYR A 32 5.24 5.13 9.08
CA TYR A 32 4.92 4.26 10.21
C TYR A 32 5.18 4.97 11.54
N ASP A 33 4.11 5.25 12.29
CA ASP A 33 4.20 5.74 13.66
C ASP A 33 4.26 4.57 14.64
N LYS A 34 5.47 4.34 15.18
CA LYS A 34 5.72 3.30 16.19
C LYS A 34 5.05 3.58 17.53
N LYS A 35 4.82 4.84 17.90
CA LYS A 35 4.20 5.21 19.18
C LYS A 35 2.72 4.95 19.16
N ALA A 36 2.05 5.34 18.07
CA ALA A 36 0.62 5.13 17.89
C ALA A 36 0.28 3.74 17.34
N GLN A 37 1.26 3.01 16.79
CA GLN A 37 1.05 1.77 16.02
C GLN A 37 0.08 2.02 14.85
N GLU A 38 0.34 3.07 14.06
CA GLU A 38 -0.49 3.46 12.91
C GLU A 38 0.38 3.74 11.67
N MET A 39 -0.17 3.53 10.48
CA MET A 39 0.41 3.95 9.21
C MET A 39 -0.27 5.22 8.71
N ILE A 40 0.47 6.32 8.66
CA ILE A 40 -0.02 7.64 8.31
C ILE A 40 0.23 7.90 6.82
N CYS A 41 -0.84 8.22 6.11
CA CYS A 41 -0.79 8.77 4.76
C CYS A 41 -0.93 10.29 4.81
N LYS A 42 0.14 11.03 4.48
CA LYS A 42 0.11 12.50 4.43
C LYS A 42 -0.72 13.05 3.27
N GLY A 43 -0.83 12.32 2.16
CA GLY A 43 -1.58 12.74 0.97
C GLY A 43 -3.09 12.79 1.23
N ASP A 44 -3.65 11.71 1.78
CA ASP A 44 -5.08 11.60 2.09
C ASP A 44 -5.43 12.08 3.51
N ARG A 45 -4.42 12.37 4.34
CA ARG A 45 -4.57 12.66 5.78
C ARG A 45 -5.36 11.57 6.51
N LEU A 46 -4.96 10.33 6.27
CA LEU A 46 -5.55 9.13 6.89
C LEU A 46 -4.49 8.41 7.72
N ALA A 47 -4.90 7.83 8.84
CA ALA A 47 -4.09 6.97 9.68
C ALA A 47 -4.73 5.58 9.77
N TYR A 48 -4.02 4.56 9.30
CA TYR A 48 -4.46 3.17 9.34
C TYR A 48 -3.89 2.47 10.58
N PRO A 49 -4.72 1.96 11.50
CA PRO A 49 -4.23 1.33 12.72
C PRO A 49 -3.57 -0.03 12.43
N ILE A 50 -2.59 -0.39 13.25
CA ILE A 50 -1.97 -1.72 13.25
C ILE A 50 -2.47 -2.48 14.47
N ARG A 51 -3.14 -3.61 14.24
CA ARG A 51 -3.64 -4.51 15.28
C ARG A 51 -2.93 -5.84 15.14
N ASP A 52 -2.35 -6.35 16.23
CA ASP A 52 -1.61 -7.63 16.23
C ASP A 52 -0.46 -7.70 15.22
N GLY A 53 0.14 -6.55 14.90
CA GLY A 53 1.20 -6.45 13.89
C GLY A 53 0.70 -6.46 12.44
N ILE A 54 -0.61 -6.46 12.21
CA ILE A 54 -1.24 -6.43 10.88
C ILE A 54 -1.83 -5.03 10.63
N PRO A 55 -1.41 -4.32 9.57
CA PRO A 55 -1.99 -3.03 9.20
C PRO A 55 -3.41 -3.19 8.67
N ILE A 56 -4.38 -2.53 9.31
CA ILE A 56 -5.78 -2.52 8.88
C ILE A 56 -5.97 -1.41 7.84
N MET A 57 -5.69 -1.72 6.57
CA MET A 57 -5.78 -0.79 5.44
C MET A 57 -7.20 -0.71 4.84
N TRP A 58 -8.22 -0.57 5.68
CA TRP A 58 -9.60 -0.37 5.24
C TRP A 58 -10.01 1.09 5.37
N ALA A 59 -10.78 1.58 4.40
CA ALA A 59 -11.21 2.98 4.40
C ALA A 59 -12.09 3.32 5.63
N ASP A 60 -12.97 2.42 6.05
CA ASP A 60 -13.84 2.60 7.22
C ASP A 60 -13.09 2.57 8.55
N GLU A 61 -11.98 1.84 8.64
CA GLU A 61 -11.14 1.79 9.86
C GLU A 61 -10.05 2.86 9.86
N ALA A 62 -9.87 3.58 8.75
CA ALA A 62 -8.90 4.65 8.64
C ALA A 62 -9.36 5.86 9.47
N ARG A 63 -8.52 6.28 10.41
CA ARG A 63 -8.76 7.48 11.19
C ARG A 63 -8.36 8.71 10.37
N THR A 64 -9.30 9.63 10.16
CA THR A 64 -8.97 10.91 9.53
C THR A 64 -8.09 11.71 10.47
N LEU A 65 -6.90 12.09 10.00
CA LEU A 65 -6.08 13.12 10.60
C LEU A 65 -6.73 14.46 10.25
N GLN A 66 -7.82 14.75 10.96
CA GLN A 66 -8.41 16.09 10.94
C GLN A 66 -7.30 17.01 11.42
N ASP A 67 -6.85 17.90 10.53
CA ASP A 67 -5.78 18.85 10.78
C ASP A 67 -6.05 19.49 12.13
N LYS A 68 -5.30 19.06 13.14
CA LYS A 68 -5.23 19.78 14.39
C LYS A 68 -4.38 20.99 14.02
N ALA A 69 -5.05 21.99 13.44
CA ALA A 69 -4.53 23.34 13.36
C ALA A 69 -4.28 23.78 14.80
N ASP A 70 -3.04 23.59 15.25
CA ASP A 70 -2.41 24.35 16.32
C ASP A 70 -1.29 25.17 15.67
#